data_AF-A0AAF0RKU8-F1
#
_entry.id   AF-A0AAF0RKU8-F1
#
_cell.length_a   1.000
_cell.length_b   1.000
_cell.length_c   1.000
_cell.angle_alpha   90.00
_cell.angle_beta   90.00
_cell.angle_gamma   90.00
#
_symmetry.space_group_name_H-M   'P 1'
#
loop_
_entity.id
_entity.type
_entity.pdbx_description
1 polymer ?
#
loop_
_entity_poly.entity_id
_entity_poly.type
_entity_poly.pdbx_seq_one_letter_code
_entity_poly.pdbx_strand_id
1 'polypeptide(L)'
;MQLYAADPVRRVRQLVADVVALVAIVLAVLLGRAVGASIAALGDVGRRVQDAGEGFRSTMSRAADRIADLPFAGRAVSAPFRNASDAARTLVAAGRDQQEAAHHVAVLVGVVVAGLPVLLVVVLWLRRRGGFVRRAAAVRALLRTPLGLEALAAQALAHAHPGTLRAVEPTVVERWRAGEPDAVRVLATLALRDAGVPLRLLPR
;
A
#
# COMPACT_ATOMS: atom_id res chain seq x y z
N MET A 1 12.61 11.21 -21.26
CA MET A 1 12.66 11.17 -19.79
C MET A 1 13.63 10.07 -19.37
N GLN A 2 14.75 10.37 -18.72
CA GLN A 2 15.71 9.32 -18.32
C GLN A 2 15.47 8.86 -16.88
N LEU A 3 15.17 7.57 -16.77
CA LEU A 3 14.73 6.83 -15.57
C LEU A 3 15.88 6.24 -14.72
N TYR A 4 17.16 6.50 -15.03
CA TYR A 4 18.27 5.77 -14.37
C TYR A 4 19.55 6.58 -14.14
N ALA A 5 20.09 6.49 -12.92
CA ALA A 5 21.37 7.09 -12.50
C ALA A 5 22.58 6.32 -13.05
N ALA A 6 23.75 6.99 -13.15
CA ALA A 6 24.99 6.48 -13.75
C ALA A 6 25.88 5.64 -12.80
N ASP A 7 25.36 5.15 -11.67
CA ASP A 7 26.12 4.44 -10.63
C ASP A 7 25.55 3.02 -10.41
N PRO A 8 26.27 1.94 -10.79
CA PRO A 8 25.75 0.56 -10.81
C PRO A 8 25.32 0.05 -9.43
N VAL A 9 25.98 0.48 -8.35
CA VAL A 9 25.62 0.10 -6.97
C VAL A 9 24.28 0.72 -6.55
N ARG A 10 24.01 1.95 -6.99
CA ARG A 10 22.72 2.61 -6.74
C ARG A 10 21.57 2.00 -7.55
N ARG A 11 21.84 1.49 -8.75
CA ARG A 11 20.83 0.76 -9.56
C ARG A 11 20.39 -0.53 -8.90
N VAL A 12 21.35 -1.33 -8.43
CA VAL A 12 21.03 -2.60 -7.73
C VAL A 12 20.23 -2.32 -6.47
N ARG A 13 20.60 -1.31 -5.66
CA ARG A 13 19.80 -0.91 -4.49
C ARG A 13 18.38 -0.46 -4.83
N GLN A 14 18.18 0.22 -5.97
CA GLN A 14 16.84 0.62 -6.43
C GLN A 14 16.02 -0.60 -6.84
N LEU A 15 16.58 -1.51 -7.64
CA LEU A 15 15.92 -2.74 -8.03
C LEU A 15 15.55 -3.59 -6.81
N VAL A 16 16.48 -3.78 -5.88
CA VAL A 16 16.24 -4.52 -4.62
C VAL A 16 15.15 -3.82 -3.80
N ALA A 17 15.18 -2.49 -3.68
CA ALA A 17 14.15 -1.75 -2.95
C ALA A 17 12.77 -1.89 -3.60
N ASP A 18 12.69 -1.87 -4.93
CA ASP A 18 11.44 -2.05 -5.68
C ASP A 18 10.91 -3.48 -5.51
N VAL A 19 11.78 -4.49 -5.58
CA VAL A 19 11.41 -5.89 -5.36
C VAL A 19 10.95 -6.11 -3.92
N VAL A 20 11.68 -5.59 -2.92
CA VAL A 20 11.28 -5.69 -1.50
C VAL A 20 9.94 -5.00 -1.26
N ALA A 21 9.71 -3.82 -1.85
CA ALA A 21 8.43 -3.12 -1.75
C ALA A 21 7.30 -3.95 -2.39
N LEU A 22 7.53 -4.52 -3.57
CA LEU A 22 6.56 -5.37 -4.25
C LEU A 22 6.23 -6.61 -3.43
N VAL A 23 7.24 -7.31 -2.92
CA VAL A 23 7.06 -8.49 -2.05
C VAL A 23 6.29 -8.11 -0.78
N ALA A 24 6.64 -7.00 -0.14
CA ALA A 24 5.93 -6.53 1.06
C ALA A 24 4.46 -6.21 0.77
N ILE A 25 4.15 -5.59 -0.37
CA ILE A 25 2.77 -5.31 -0.81
C ILE A 25 2.02 -6.62 -1.04
N VAL A 26 2.61 -7.58 -1.75
CA VAL A 26 1.98 -8.89 -2.00
C VAL A 26 1.71 -9.61 -0.67
N LEU A 27 2.68 -9.66 0.24
CA LEU A 27 2.51 -10.28 1.56
C LEU A 27 1.41 -9.60 2.38
N ALA A 28 1.34 -8.27 2.37
CA ALA A 28 0.29 -7.53 3.06
C ALA A 28 -1.11 -7.84 2.50
N VAL A 29 -1.25 -7.92 1.18
CA VAL A 29 -2.50 -8.31 0.52
C VAL A 29 -2.89 -9.74 0.86
N LEU A 30 -1.94 -10.68 0.82
CA LEU A 30 -2.18 -12.08 1.20
C LEU A 30 -2.63 -12.18 2.67
N LEU A 31 -1.98 -11.44 3.56
CA LEU A 31 -2.34 -11.39 4.98
C LEU A 31 -3.75 -10.82 5.17
N GLY A 32 -4.09 -9.69 4.53
CA GLY A 32 -5.42 -9.10 4.61
C GLY A 32 -6.51 -10.04 4.08
N ARG A 33 -6.25 -10.76 2.99
CA ARG A 33 -7.17 -11.79 2.47
C ARG A 33 -7.33 -12.95 3.45
N ALA A 34 -6.24 -13.44 4.04
CA ALA A 34 -6.28 -14.53 5.02
C ALA A 34 -7.10 -14.14 6.25
N VAL A 35 -6.83 -12.95 6.82
CA VAL A 35 -7.58 -12.42 7.97
C VAL A 35 -9.06 -12.22 7.63
N GLY A 36 -9.37 -11.61 6.48
CA GLY A 36 -10.74 -11.43 6.02
C GLY A 36 -11.48 -12.76 5.85
N ALA A 37 -10.83 -13.77 5.26
CA ALA A 37 -11.41 -15.10 5.11
C ALA A 37 -11.67 -15.79 6.46
N SER A 38 -10.75 -15.67 7.43
CA SER A 38 -10.94 -16.20 8.79
C SER A 38 -12.14 -15.56 9.50
N ILE A 39 -12.37 -14.26 9.33
CA ILE A 39 -13.53 -13.57 9.90
C ILE A 39 -14.81 -13.97 9.16
N ALA A 40 -14.78 -14.06 7.83
CA ALA A 40 -15.93 -14.47 7.03
C ALA A 40 -16.40 -15.89 7.40
N ALA A 41 -15.48 -16.78 7.79
CA ALA A 41 -15.80 -18.12 8.28
C ALA A 41 -16.64 -18.10 9.58
N LEU A 42 -16.64 -17.00 10.35
CA LEU A 42 -17.57 -16.83 11.47
C LEU A 42 -19.02 -16.70 11.01
N GLY A 43 -19.25 -16.26 9.76
CA GLY A 43 -20.58 -16.22 9.14
C GLY A 43 -21.22 -17.61 9.00
N ASP A 44 -20.42 -18.69 9.00
CA ASP A 44 -20.92 -20.06 9.00
C ASP A 44 -21.80 -20.36 10.21
N VAL A 45 -21.52 -19.73 11.35
CA VAL A 45 -22.35 -19.83 12.55
C VAL A 45 -23.74 -19.26 12.30
N GLY A 46 -23.82 -18.07 11.68
CA GLY A 46 -25.09 -17.45 11.31
C GLY A 46 -25.88 -18.28 10.30
N ARG A 47 -25.20 -18.91 9.34
CA ARG A 47 -25.84 -19.85 8.38
C ARG A 47 -26.47 -21.05 9.08
N ARG A 48 -25.73 -21.69 9.99
CA ARG A 48 -26.24 -22.83 10.77
C ARG A 48 -27.45 -22.44 11.62
N VAL A 49 -27.44 -21.26 12.24
CA VAL A 49 -28.58 -20.74 13.01
C VAL A 49 -29.78 -20.48 12.09
N GLN A 50 -29.55 -19.88 10.93
CA GLN A 50 -30.60 -19.65 9.93
C GLN A 50 -31.22 -20.97 9.48
N ASP A 51 -30.42 -21.97 9.11
CA ASP A 51 -30.89 -23.26 8.61
C ASP A 51 -31.67 -24.03 9.68
N ALA A 52 -31.17 -24.04 10.92
CA ALA A 52 -31.86 -24.64 12.06
C ALA A 52 -33.20 -23.95 12.36
N GLY A 53 -33.21 -22.61 12.34
CA GLY A 53 -34.42 -21.80 12.52
C GLY A 53 -35.45 -22.06 11.42
N GLU A 54 -35.02 -22.18 10.16
CA GLU A 54 -35.89 -22.45 9.01
C GLU A 54 -36.53 -23.85 9.10
N GLY A 55 -35.73 -24.86 9.47
CA GLY A 55 -36.21 -26.22 9.72
C GLY A 55 -37.21 -26.30 10.88
N PHE A 56 -36.92 -25.60 11.98
CA PHE A 56 -37.81 -25.52 13.14
C PHE A 56 -39.12 -24.78 12.80
N ARG A 57 -39.03 -23.64 12.10
CA ARG A 57 -40.18 -22.87 11.60
C ARG A 57 -41.10 -23.73 10.74
N SER A 58 -40.54 -24.46 9.78
CA SER A 58 -41.28 -25.34 8.87
C SER A 58 -41.97 -26.49 9.62
N THR A 59 -41.30 -27.08 10.61
CA THR A 59 -41.87 -28.17 11.42
C THR A 59 -43.01 -27.68 12.30
N MET A 60 -42.82 -26.54 12.98
CA MET A 60 -43.85 -25.93 13.83
C MET A 60 -45.06 -25.43 13.03
N SER A 61 -44.85 -24.83 11.85
CA SER A 61 -45.94 -24.41 10.96
C SER A 61 -46.78 -25.61 10.53
N ARG A 62 -46.14 -26.67 10.03
CA ARG A 62 -46.83 -27.90 9.61
C ARG A 62 -47.58 -28.56 10.77
N ALA A 63 -47.04 -28.53 11.98
CA ALA A 63 -47.73 -29.02 13.17
C ALA A 63 -48.96 -28.16 13.51
N ALA A 64 -48.82 -26.83 13.46
CA ALA A 64 -49.92 -25.90 13.68
C ALA A 64 -51.07 -26.11 12.69
N ASP A 65 -50.75 -26.29 11.40
CA ASP A 65 -51.73 -26.48 10.34
C ASP A 65 -52.53 -27.78 10.56
N ARG A 66 -51.84 -28.91 10.84
CA ARG A 66 -52.50 -30.20 11.13
C ARG A 66 -53.40 -30.15 12.36
N ILE A 67 -53.00 -29.41 13.39
CA ILE A 67 -53.77 -29.28 14.64
C ILE A 67 -54.97 -28.34 14.45
N ALA A 68 -54.84 -27.35 13.57
CA ALA A 68 -55.90 -26.38 13.29
C ALA A 68 -57.17 -27.05 12.72
N ASP A 69 -57.02 -28.19 12.04
CA ASP A 69 -58.12 -28.97 11.46
C ASP A 69 -58.98 -29.72 12.50
N LEU A 70 -58.57 -29.75 13.77
CA LEU A 70 -59.35 -30.42 14.83
C LEU A 70 -60.62 -29.62 15.20
N PRO A 71 -61.80 -30.26 15.24
CA PRO A 71 -63.05 -29.59 15.60
C PRO A 71 -63.03 -29.13 17.07
N PHE A 72 -63.71 -28.01 17.34
CA PHE A 72 -63.91 -27.35 18.65
C PHE A 72 -62.65 -26.80 19.36
N ALA A 73 -61.45 -27.38 19.18
CA ALA A 73 -60.23 -26.98 19.90
C ALA A 73 -59.03 -26.58 19.01
N GLY A 74 -59.07 -26.81 17.70
CA GLY A 74 -57.90 -26.69 16.82
C GLY A 74 -57.19 -25.32 16.87
N ARG A 75 -57.93 -24.21 16.97
CA ARG A 75 -57.33 -22.85 17.08
C ARG A 75 -56.52 -22.64 18.36
N ALA A 76 -57.02 -23.10 19.50
CA ALA A 76 -56.34 -22.92 20.79
C ALA A 76 -55.09 -23.82 20.89
N VAL A 77 -55.19 -25.07 20.42
CA VAL A 77 -54.09 -26.04 20.49
C VAL A 77 -52.98 -25.73 19.47
N SER A 78 -53.31 -25.11 18.33
CA SER A 78 -52.32 -24.70 17.31
C SER A 78 -51.59 -23.39 17.63
N ALA A 79 -52.09 -22.58 18.57
CA ALA A 79 -51.51 -21.27 18.88
C ALA A 79 -50.05 -21.33 19.38
N PRO A 80 -49.65 -22.23 20.31
CA PRO A 80 -48.26 -22.36 20.73
C PRO A 80 -47.30 -22.71 19.59
N PHE A 81 -47.74 -23.53 18.64
CA PHE A 81 -46.95 -23.91 17.46
C PHE A 81 -46.76 -22.75 16.48
N ARG A 82 -47.80 -21.93 16.27
CA ARG A 82 -47.67 -20.67 15.53
C ARG A 82 -46.68 -19.72 16.20
N ASN A 83 -46.82 -19.51 17.52
CA ASN A 83 -45.89 -18.67 18.28
C ASN A 83 -44.44 -19.18 18.20
N ALA A 84 -44.23 -20.50 18.25
CA ALA A 84 -42.92 -21.09 18.06
C ALA A 84 -42.36 -20.88 16.64
N SER A 85 -43.21 -20.99 15.60
CA SER A 85 -42.84 -20.67 14.22
C SER A 85 -42.47 -19.18 14.07
N ASP A 86 -43.17 -18.29 14.76
CA ASP A 86 -42.89 -16.86 14.78
C ASP A 86 -41.55 -16.55 15.45
N ALA A 87 -41.27 -17.15 16.60
CA ALA A 87 -39.97 -17.05 17.26
C ALA A 87 -38.84 -17.60 16.38
N ALA A 88 -39.09 -18.70 15.66
CA ALA A 88 -38.15 -19.27 14.70
C ALA A 88 -37.83 -18.30 13.55
N ARG A 89 -38.81 -17.52 13.07
CA ARG A 89 -38.57 -16.47 12.06
C ARG A 89 -37.58 -15.41 12.57
N THR A 90 -37.68 -15.02 13.84
CA THR A 90 -36.74 -14.07 14.45
C THR A 90 -35.32 -14.64 14.48
N LEU A 91 -35.16 -15.93 14.80
CA LEU A 91 -33.85 -16.61 14.75
C LEU A 91 -33.27 -16.68 13.33
N VAL A 92 -34.12 -16.96 12.34
CA VAL A 92 -33.73 -16.95 10.92
C VAL A 92 -33.23 -15.56 10.50
N ALA A 93 -33.95 -14.50 10.89
CA ALA A 93 -33.56 -13.12 10.61
C ALA A 93 -32.23 -12.77 11.30
N ALA A 94 -32.10 -13.05 12.60
CA ALA A 94 -30.86 -12.82 13.33
C ALA A 94 -29.65 -13.58 12.73
N GLY A 95 -29.86 -14.81 12.26
CA GLY A 95 -28.84 -15.58 11.55
C GLY A 95 -28.39 -14.94 10.24
N ARG A 96 -29.29 -14.27 9.51
CA ARG A 96 -28.96 -13.50 8.29
C ARG A 96 -28.22 -12.21 8.63
N ASP A 97 -28.73 -11.45 9.59
CA ASP A 97 -28.11 -10.18 10.01
C ASP A 97 -26.68 -10.41 10.51
N GLN A 98 -26.45 -11.49 11.26
CA GLN A 98 -25.11 -11.87 11.71
C GLN A 98 -24.17 -12.25 10.56
N GLN A 99 -24.67 -12.93 9.52
CA GLN A 99 -23.86 -13.25 8.34
C GLN A 99 -23.43 -11.98 7.60
N GLU A 100 -24.36 -11.05 7.41
CA GLU A 100 -24.08 -9.77 6.76
C GLU A 100 -23.09 -8.93 7.57
N ALA A 101 -23.30 -8.84 8.89
CA ALA A 101 -22.36 -8.16 9.79
C ALA A 101 -20.96 -8.80 9.75
N ALA A 102 -20.87 -10.14 9.82
CA ALA A 102 -19.60 -10.85 9.72
C ALA A 102 -18.90 -10.58 8.37
N HIS A 103 -19.67 -10.52 7.27
CA HIS A 103 -19.14 -10.19 5.96
C HIS A 103 -18.59 -8.75 5.90
N HIS A 104 -19.33 -7.77 6.41
CA HIS A 104 -18.87 -6.37 6.45
C HIS A 104 -17.61 -6.21 7.28
N VAL A 105 -17.55 -6.86 8.46
CA VAL A 105 -16.35 -6.83 9.31
C VAL A 105 -15.18 -7.53 8.62
N ALA A 106 -15.40 -8.67 7.99
CA ALA A 106 -14.37 -9.39 7.23
C ALA A 106 -13.75 -8.53 6.13
N VAL A 107 -14.57 -7.84 5.34
CA VAL A 107 -14.11 -6.95 4.28
C VAL A 107 -13.36 -5.75 4.87
N LEU A 108 -13.93 -5.08 5.86
CA LEU A 108 -13.33 -3.89 6.48
C LEU A 108 -11.96 -4.22 7.08
N VAL A 109 -11.89 -5.26 7.91
CA VAL A 109 -10.64 -5.67 8.56
C VAL A 109 -9.63 -6.14 7.52
N GLY A 110 -10.05 -6.94 6.54
CA GLY A 110 -9.16 -7.39 5.46
C GLY A 110 -8.55 -6.23 4.68
N VAL A 111 -9.36 -5.21 4.35
CA VAL A 111 -8.89 -4.00 3.67
C VAL A 111 -7.94 -3.18 4.54
N VAL A 112 -8.23 -2.99 5.83
CA VAL A 112 -7.37 -2.22 6.73
C VAL A 112 -6.03 -2.93 6.94
N VAL A 113 -6.05 -4.25 7.19
CA VAL A 113 -4.85 -5.07 7.41
C VAL A 113 -3.96 -5.09 6.16
N ALA A 114 -4.53 -5.13 4.96
CA ALA A 114 -3.75 -5.02 3.73
C ALA A 114 -3.33 -3.58 3.42
N GLY A 115 -4.22 -2.62 3.63
CA GLY A 115 -4.07 -1.24 3.19
C GLY A 115 -3.03 -0.45 3.99
N LEU A 116 -2.99 -0.60 5.32
CA LEU A 116 -2.06 0.14 6.17
C LEU A 116 -0.58 -0.16 5.84
N PRO A 117 -0.13 -1.42 5.74
CA PRO A 117 1.24 -1.73 5.35
C PRO A 117 1.56 -1.28 3.92
N VAL A 118 0.62 -1.46 2.99
CA VAL A 118 0.79 -1.02 1.59
C VAL A 118 0.98 0.49 1.53
N LEU A 119 0.15 1.26 2.22
CA LEU A 119 0.27 2.71 2.29
C LEU A 119 1.63 3.12 2.88
N LEU A 120 2.06 2.49 3.96
CA LEU A 120 3.36 2.76 4.56
C LEU A 120 4.51 2.50 3.58
N VAL A 121 4.50 1.35 2.90
CA VAL A 121 5.50 0.99 1.89
C VAL A 121 5.51 2.01 0.76
N VAL A 122 4.34 2.38 0.23
CA VAL A 122 4.19 3.38 -0.84
C VAL A 122 4.71 4.75 -0.40
N VAL A 123 4.38 5.22 0.81
CA VAL A 123 4.85 6.50 1.35
C VAL A 123 6.37 6.50 1.53
N LEU A 124 6.94 5.45 2.10
CA LEU A 124 8.40 5.32 2.28
C LEU A 124 9.11 5.25 0.93
N TRP A 125 8.55 4.49 -0.01
CA TRP A 125 9.06 4.38 -1.37
C TRP A 125 9.00 5.72 -2.11
N LEU A 126 7.87 6.44 -2.04
CA LEU A 126 7.69 7.77 -2.62
C LEU A 126 8.61 8.82 -1.97
N ARG A 127 8.81 8.81 -0.65
CA ARG A 127 9.74 9.74 0.01
C ARG A 127 11.17 9.50 -0.45
N ARG A 128 11.61 8.24 -0.51
CA ARG A 128 12.95 7.89 -1.00
C ARG A 128 13.12 8.22 -2.48
N ARG A 129 12.12 7.96 -3.32
CA ARG A 129 12.16 8.20 -4.77
C ARG A 129 11.99 9.68 -5.14
N GLY A 130 11.08 10.38 -4.47
CA GLY A 130 10.81 11.81 -4.67
C GLY A 130 12.01 12.69 -4.33
N GLY A 131 12.79 12.34 -3.30
CA GLY A 131 14.04 13.03 -2.98
C GLY A 131 15.10 12.92 -4.10
N PHE A 132 15.09 11.86 -4.89
CA PHE A 132 15.98 11.73 -6.06
C PHE A 132 15.50 12.60 -7.23
N VAL A 133 14.20 12.57 -7.52
CA VAL A 133 13.61 13.36 -8.62
C VAL A 133 13.81 14.86 -8.39
N ARG A 134 13.59 15.34 -7.16
CA ARG A 134 13.80 16.76 -6.81
C ARG A 134 15.26 17.20 -6.96
N ARG A 135 16.21 16.38 -6.51
CA ARG A 135 17.65 16.66 -6.65
C ARG A 135 18.08 16.71 -8.12
N ALA A 136 17.64 15.73 -8.92
CA ALA A 136 17.92 15.72 -10.35
C ALA A 136 17.27 16.90 -11.09
N ALA A 137 16.08 17.34 -10.67
CA ALA A 137 15.39 18.49 -11.25
C ALA A 137 16.09 19.82 -10.92
N ALA A 138 16.52 20.02 -9.66
CA ALA A 138 17.27 21.20 -9.23
C ALA A 138 18.59 21.35 -10.00
N VAL A 139 19.34 20.25 -10.15
CA VAL A 139 20.61 20.24 -10.90
C VAL A 139 20.41 20.51 -12.39
N ARG A 140 19.32 20.00 -12.99
CA ARG A 140 18.96 20.36 -14.38
C ARG A 140 18.50 21.80 -14.54
N ALA A 141 17.85 22.38 -13.52
CA ALA A 141 17.46 23.78 -13.55
C ALA A 141 18.69 24.70 -13.50
N LEU A 142 19.70 24.35 -12.69
CA LEU A 142 20.97 25.11 -12.62
C LEU A 142 21.71 25.13 -13.96
N LEU A 143 21.73 24.02 -14.71
CA LEU A 143 22.32 23.98 -16.06
C LEU A 143 21.69 24.96 -17.06
N ARG A 144 20.47 25.45 -16.80
CA ARG A 144 19.79 26.44 -17.67
C ARG A 144 20.11 27.87 -17.29
N THR A 145 20.86 28.09 -16.21
CA THR A 145 21.26 29.43 -15.77
C THR A 145 22.62 29.81 -16.37
N PRO A 146 22.87 31.11 -16.62
CA PRO A 146 24.14 31.57 -17.18
C PRO A 146 25.36 31.23 -16.30
N LEU A 147 25.17 31.03 -14.99
CA LEU A 147 26.20 30.60 -14.04
C LEU A 147 26.14 29.10 -13.72
N GLY A 148 25.46 28.30 -14.54
CA GLY A 148 25.12 26.91 -14.21
C GLY A 148 26.34 26.03 -13.93
N LEU A 149 27.43 26.19 -14.70
CA LEU A 149 28.67 25.43 -14.51
C LEU A 149 29.39 25.80 -13.21
N GLU A 150 29.51 27.09 -12.91
CA GLU A 150 30.17 27.57 -11.69
C GLU A 150 29.35 27.25 -10.44
N ALA A 151 28.01 27.39 -10.52
CA ALA A 151 27.10 27.01 -9.44
C ALA A 151 27.17 25.49 -9.17
N LEU A 152 27.30 24.66 -10.21
CA LEU A 152 27.49 23.21 -10.05
C LEU A 152 28.86 22.88 -9.45
N ALA A 153 29.92 23.58 -9.85
CA ALA A 153 31.25 23.42 -9.28
C ALA A 153 31.26 23.79 -7.78
N ALA A 154 30.65 24.91 -7.40
CA ALA A 154 30.49 25.33 -6.02
C ALA A 154 29.62 24.34 -5.21
N GLN A 155 28.52 23.86 -5.81
CA GLN A 155 27.67 22.85 -5.19
C GLN A 155 28.41 21.53 -4.96
N ALA A 156 29.27 21.11 -5.90
CA ALA A 156 30.12 19.94 -5.73
C ALA A 156 31.03 20.11 -4.51
N LEU A 157 31.70 21.24 -4.36
CA LEU A 157 32.57 21.48 -3.21
C LEU A 157 31.80 21.54 -1.88
N ALA A 158 30.58 22.09 -1.88
CA ALA A 158 29.77 22.23 -0.67
C ALA A 158 29.10 20.92 -0.20
N HIS A 159 28.78 20.01 -1.12
CA HIS A 159 27.94 18.84 -0.83
C HIS A 159 28.53 17.49 -1.24
N ALA A 160 29.71 17.46 -1.89
CA ALA A 160 30.34 16.20 -2.26
C ALA A 160 30.73 15.40 -1.03
N HIS A 161 30.56 14.08 -1.15
CA HIS A 161 30.94 13.16 -0.09
C HIS A 161 32.47 13.23 0.14
N PRO A 162 32.96 13.17 1.40
CA PRO A 162 34.39 13.24 1.73
C PRO A 162 35.30 12.29 0.93
N GLY A 163 34.83 11.08 0.61
CA GLY A 163 35.58 10.11 -0.20
C GLY A 163 35.72 10.52 -1.66
N THR A 164 34.74 11.25 -2.20
CA THR A 164 34.78 11.77 -3.56
C THR A 164 35.71 12.97 -3.66
N LEU A 165 35.74 13.83 -2.64
CA LEU A 165 36.68 14.95 -2.56
C LEU A 165 38.14 14.49 -2.41
N ARG A 166 38.39 13.37 -1.71
CA ARG A 166 39.74 12.75 -1.64
C ARG A 166 40.23 12.21 -2.99
N ALA A 167 39.33 11.83 -3.87
CA ALA A 167 39.67 11.34 -5.21
C ALA A 167 39.97 12.49 -6.20
N VAL A 168 39.65 13.73 -5.83
CA VAL A 168 39.96 14.92 -6.62
C VAL A 168 41.37 15.38 -6.27
N GLU A 169 42.17 15.67 -7.29
CA GLU A 169 43.53 16.17 -7.10
C GLU A 169 43.51 17.50 -6.32
N PRO A 170 44.38 17.71 -5.31
CA PRO A 170 44.37 18.91 -4.47
C PRO A 170 44.45 20.22 -5.27
N THR A 171 45.16 20.20 -6.40
CA THR A 171 45.34 21.33 -7.32
C THR A 171 44.04 21.77 -8.01
N VAL A 172 42.99 20.94 -8.04
CA VAL A 172 41.71 21.27 -8.69
C VAL A 172 40.98 22.39 -7.94
N VAL A 173 41.08 22.44 -6.60
CA VAL A 173 40.44 23.50 -5.81
C VAL A 173 41.13 24.84 -6.03
N GLU A 174 42.46 24.84 -6.14
CA GLU A 174 43.26 26.03 -6.43
C GLU A 174 42.98 26.55 -7.85
N ARG A 175 42.97 25.66 -8.85
CA ARG A 175 42.62 26.00 -10.24
C ARG A 175 41.18 26.50 -10.39
N TRP A 176 40.24 25.94 -9.61
CA TRP A 176 38.87 26.44 -9.56
C TRP A 176 38.80 27.86 -8.98
N ARG A 177 39.53 28.14 -7.88
CA ARG A 177 39.63 29.49 -7.31
C ARG A 177 40.28 30.49 -8.28
N ALA A 178 41.19 30.03 -9.13
CA ALA A 178 41.80 30.83 -10.20
C ALA A 178 40.87 31.05 -11.41
N GLY A 179 39.66 30.46 -11.41
CA GLY A 179 38.70 30.59 -12.51
C GLY A 179 39.01 29.73 -13.73
N GLU A 180 39.88 28.72 -13.61
CA GLU A 180 40.22 27.88 -14.76
C GLU A 180 38.99 27.06 -15.23
N PRO A 181 38.62 27.16 -16.53
CA PRO A 181 37.41 26.54 -17.05
C PRO A 181 37.44 25.01 -16.97
N ASP A 182 38.63 24.40 -17.01
CA ASP A 182 38.79 22.94 -16.88
C ASP A 182 38.51 22.45 -15.45
N ALA A 183 38.96 23.18 -14.43
CA ALA A 183 38.68 22.85 -13.03
C ALA A 183 37.19 23.00 -12.71
N VAL A 184 36.54 24.06 -13.24
CA VAL A 184 35.09 24.24 -13.15
C VAL A 184 34.34 23.06 -13.79
N ARG A 185 34.76 22.62 -14.99
CA ARG A 185 34.15 21.46 -15.67
C ARG A 185 34.31 20.16 -14.90
N VAL A 186 35.49 19.91 -14.31
CA VAL A 186 35.74 18.70 -13.49
C VAL A 186 34.80 18.66 -12.27
N LEU A 187 34.68 19.77 -11.53
CA LEU A 187 33.81 19.86 -10.37
C LEU A 187 32.32 19.81 -10.76
N ALA A 188 31.92 20.45 -11.85
CA ALA A 188 30.55 20.37 -12.36
C ALA A 188 30.19 18.92 -12.79
N THR A 189 31.13 18.20 -13.39
CA THR A 189 30.97 16.78 -13.76
C THR A 189 30.74 15.91 -12.53
N LEU A 190 31.42 16.21 -11.41
CA LEU A 190 31.22 15.55 -10.12
C LEU A 190 29.83 15.80 -9.55
N ALA A 191 29.36 17.05 -9.54
CA ALA A 191 28.00 17.37 -9.12
C ALA A 191 26.93 16.68 -9.99
N LEU A 192 27.14 16.61 -11.30
CA LEU A 192 26.24 15.92 -12.22
C LEU A 192 26.20 14.41 -11.97
N ARG A 193 27.36 13.78 -11.72
CA ARG A 193 27.45 12.35 -11.39
C ARG A 193 26.75 12.02 -10.08
N ASP A 194 26.99 12.79 -9.01
CA ASP A 194 26.35 12.53 -7.71
C ASP A 194 24.82 12.74 -7.76
N ALA A 195 24.36 13.69 -8.58
CA ALA A 195 22.94 13.91 -8.85
C ALA A 195 22.32 12.90 -9.84
N GLY A 196 23.13 12.01 -10.45
CA GLY A 196 22.67 11.03 -11.44
C GLY A 196 22.20 11.64 -12.77
N VAL A 197 22.71 12.83 -13.13
CA VAL A 197 22.40 13.56 -14.37
C VAL A 197 23.41 13.20 -15.46
N PRO A 198 22.98 12.94 -16.71
CA PRO A 198 23.88 12.56 -17.79
C PRO A 198 24.84 13.70 -18.17
N LEU A 199 26.13 13.38 -18.31
CA LEU A 199 27.23 14.33 -18.59
C LEU A 199 27.13 15.04 -19.96
N ARG A 200 26.35 14.49 -20.88
CA ARG A 200 26.05 15.05 -22.22
C ARG A 200 25.27 16.38 -22.19
N LEU A 201 24.90 16.88 -21.00
CA LEU A 201 24.31 18.21 -20.82
C LEU A 201 25.36 19.30 -20.49
N LEU A 202 26.63 18.95 -20.33
CA LEU A 202 27.70 19.94 -20.21
C LEU A 202 27.86 20.69 -21.55
N PRO A 203 27.83 22.03 -21.55
CA PRO A 203 28.27 22.83 -22.69
C PRO A 203 29.72 22.45 -23.05
N ARG A 204 30.04 22.35 -24.34
CA ARG A 204 31.41 22.12 -24.81
C ARG A 204 32.26 23.37 -24.57
#